data_AF-A0A434I7W9-F1
#
_entry.id   AF-A0A434I7W9-F1
#
_cell.length_a   1.000
_cell.length_b   1.000
_cell.length_c   1.000
_cell.angle_alpha   90.00
_cell.angle_beta   90.00
_cell.angle_gamma   90.00
#
_symmetry.space_group_name_H-M   'P 1'
#
loop_
_entity.id
_entity.type
_entity.pdbx_description
1 polymer ?
#
loop_
_entity_poly.entity_id
_entity_poly.type
_entity_poly.pdbx_seq_one_letter_code
_entity_poly.pdbx_strand_id
1 'polypeptide(L)'
;RKLAGFSGLLHENMYRFAGWRFLEIGRRLERGIQISRTLARLTSAKAPDGALDMMLEIGDSVMTHRRQYPVQAGRRTVIDLLALDPLNPRSILFQLERLKAEIGLLPSLGGEGQMSPAAKEILQLNTQIAIKEPSDMTAKALDDLAYEIGGLYNSLAKAYFG
;
A
#
# COMPACT_ATOMS: atom_id res chain seq x y z
N ARG A 1 -12.79 -25.70 -35.81
CA ARG A 1 -11.57 -26.15 -35.07
C ARG A 1 -10.48 -25.06 -34.90
N LYS A 2 -10.79 -23.74 -34.92
CA LYS A 2 -9.78 -22.66 -34.75
C LYS A 2 -9.86 -21.83 -33.45
N LEU A 3 -10.79 -22.15 -32.53
CA LEU A 3 -10.96 -21.38 -31.28
C LEU A 3 -10.20 -21.96 -30.07
N ALA A 4 -9.86 -23.25 -30.08
CA ALA A 4 -9.19 -23.90 -28.96
C ALA A 4 -7.74 -23.39 -28.73
N GLY A 5 -7.01 -23.04 -29.81
CA GLY A 5 -5.66 -22.50 -29.71
C GLY A 5 -5.60 -21.05 -29.20
N PHE A 6 -6.62 -20.23 -29.49
CA PHE A 6 -6.68 -18.85 -29.02
C PHE A 6 -7.06 -18.79 -27.53
N SER A 7 -8.00 -19.63 -27.10
CA SER A 7 -8.37 -19.75 -25.67
C SER A 7 -7.21 -20.26 -24.82
N GLY A 8 -6.40 -21.20 -25.33
CA GLY A 8 -5.19 -21.69 -24.66
C GLY A 8 -4.09 -20.64 -24.52
N LEU A 9 -3.82 -19.87 -25.59
CA LEU A 9 -2.86 -18.77 -25.56
C LEU A 9 -3.31 -17.60 -24.68
N LEU A 10 -4.62 -17.33 -24.63
CA LEU A 10 -5.21 -16.37 -23.70
C LEU A 10 -5.10 -16.87 -22.26
N HIS A 11 -5.34 -18.16 -21.99
CA HIS A 11 -5.20 -18.73 -20.65
C HIS A 11 -3.75 -18.71 -20.17
N GLU A 12 -2.78 -19.14 -20.98
CA GLU A 12 -1.37 -19.09 -20.60
C GLU A 12 -0.87 -17.65 -20.41
N ASN A 13 -1.24 -16.72 -21.30
CA ASN A 13 -0.94 -15.31 -21.09
C ASN A 13 -1.63 -14.79 -19.83
N MET A 14 -2.90 -15.09 -19.61
CA MET A 14 -3.66 -14.65 -18.44
C MET A 14 -3.06 -15.19 -17.13
N TYR A 15 -2.56 -16.43 -17.10
CA TYR A 15 -1.83 -16.98 -15.95
C TYR A 15 -0.49 -16.27 -15.72
N ARG A 16 0.27 -15.97 -16.77
CA ARG A 16 1.52 -15.19 -16.65
C ARG A 16 1.26 -13.74 -16.20
N PHE A 17 0.23 -13.11 -16.77
CA PHE A 17 -0.22 -11.78 -16.37
C PHE A 17 -0.68 -11.78 -14.91
N ALA A 18 -1.49 -12.75 -14.49
CA ALA A 18 -1.92 -12.88 -13.10
C ALA A 18 -0.74 -13.13 -12.14
N GLY A 19 0.23 -13.96 -12.52
CA GLY A 19 1.42 -14.23 -11.71
C GLY A 19 2.25 -12.96 -11.42
N TRP A 20 2.50 -12.13 -12.43
CA TRP A 20 3.18 -10.85 -12.24
C TRP A 20 2.34 -9.86 -11.41
N ARG A 21 1.02 -9.84 -11.60
CA ARG A 21 0.09 -9.02 -10.78
C ARG A 21 0.18 -9.40 -9.30
N PHE A 22 0.13 -10.69 -8.97
CA PHE A 22 0.25 -11.16 -7.59
C PHE A 22 1.61 -10.81 -6.97
N LEU A 23 2.71 -10.87 -7.75
CA LEU A 23 4.02 -10.43 -7.28
C LEU A 23 4.05 -8.93 -6.97
N GLU A 24 3.49 -8.10 -7.86
CA GLU A 24 3.41 -6.65 -7.62
C GLU A 24 2.52 -6.35 -6.40
N ILE A 25 1.37 -7.02 -6.27
CA ILE A 25 0.51 -6.92 -5.09
C ILE A 25 1.27 -7.26 -3.81
N GLY A 26 1.96 -8.40 -3.77
CA GLY A 26 2.76 -8.83 -2.61
C GLY A 26 3.82 -7.79 -2.23
N ARG A 27 4.57 -7.29 -3.21
CA ARG A 27 5.59 -6.25 -3.01
C ARG A 27 5.00 -4.96 -2.43
N ARG A 28 3.78 -4.58 -2.84
CA ARG A 28 3.08 -3.39 -2.34
C ARG A 28 2.56 -3.58 -0.92
N LEU A 29 2.02 -4.76 -0.61
CA LEU A 29 1.58 -5.12 0.74
C LEU A 29 2.76 -5.08 1.72
N GLU A 30 3.85 -5.76 1.40
CA GLU A 30 5.07 -5.78 2.24
C GLU A 30 5.60 -4.38 2.49
N ARG A 31 5.71 -3.57 1.43
CA ARG A 31 6.17 -2.18 1.52
C ARG A 31 5.23 -1.34 2.40
N GLY A 32 3.92 -1.43 2.19
CA GLY A 32 2.92 -0.72 2.99
C GLY A 32 3.02 -1.07 4.48
N ILE A 33 3.13 -2.37 4.80
CA ILE A 33 3.31 -2.87 6.17
C ILE A 33 4.62 -2.35 6.77
N GLN A 34 5.73 -2.43 6.02
CA GLN A 34 7.05 -2.03 6.49
C GLN A 34 7.09 -0.54 6.83
N ILE A 35 6.62 0.33 5.92
CA ILE A 35 6.60 1.78 6.14
C ILE A 35 5.70 2.13 7.31
N SER A 36 4.50 1.53 7.40
CA SER A 36 3.56 1.78 8.50
C SER A 36 4.18 1.46 9.87
N ARG A 37 4.76 0.27 10.04
CA ARG A 37 5.42 -0.14 11.29
C ARG A 37 6.66 0.70 11.61
N THR A 38 7.39 1.12 10.60
CA THR A 38 8.62 1.90 10.80
C THR A 38 8.28 3.33 11.21
N LEU A 39 7.27 3.94 10.56
CA LEU A 39 6.70 5.21 10.99
C LEU A 39 6.17 5.10 12.41
N ALA A 40 5.43 4.05 12.76
CA ALA A 40 4.88 3.87 14.11
C ALA A 40 5.99 3.97 15.18
N ARG A 41 7.12 3.30 14.96
CA ARG A 41 8.28 3.31 15.86
C ARG A 41 9.02 4.65 15.86
N LEU A 42 9.44 5.12 14.69
CA LEU A 42 10.35 6.26 14.56
C LEU A 42 9.68 7.62 14.73
N THR A 43 8.34 7.66 14.70
CA THR A 43 7.59 8.88 14.97
C THR A 43 6.98 8.89 16.38
N SER A 44 7.10 7.81 17.16
CA SER A 44 6.52 7.72 18.50
C SER A 44 7.11 8.76 19.46
N ALA A 45 6.37 9.12 20.51
CA ALA A 45 6.84 10.06 21.54
C ALA A 45 8.06 9.57 22.33
N LYS A 46 8.38 8.27 22.24
CA LYS A 46 9.55 7.63 22.88
C LYS A 46 10.70 7.39 21.91
N ALA A 47 10.57 7.82 20.65
CA ALA A 47 11.62 7.67 19.66
C ALA A 47 12.85 8.51 20.04
N PRO A 48 14.07 8.01 19.78
CA PRO A 48 15.28 8.77 20.06
C PRO A 48 15.41 9.99 19.15
N ASP A 49 16.24 10.95 19.57
CA ASP A 49 16.61 12.09 18.72
C ASP A 49 17.19 11.61 17.38
N GLY A 50 16.85 12.32 16.29
CA GLY A 50 17.24 11.94 14.93
C GLY A 50 16.44 10.80 14.30
N ALA A 51 15.46 10.20 15.00
CA ALA A 51 14.62 9.14 14.44
C ALA A 51 13.81 9.59 13.20
N LEU A 52 13.44 10.87 13.14
CA LEU A 52 12.71 11.44 12.00
C LEU A 52 13.60 11.56 10.76
N ASP A 53 14.85 12.01 10.93
CA ASP A 53 15.83 12.04 9.83
C ASP A 53 16.14 10.62 9.36
N MET A 54 16.32 9.67 10.28
CA MET A 54 16.47 8.25 9.96
C MET A 54 15.27 7.71 9.19
N MET A 55 14.05 8.11 9.54
CA MET A 55 12.85 7.71 8.80
C MET A 55 12.85 8.25 7.36
N LEU A 56 13.31 9.49 7.15
CA LEU A 56 13.45 10.07 5.81
C LEU A 56 14.53 9.35 4.98
N GLU A 57 15.63 8.93 5.61
CA GLU A 57 16.67 8.10 4.96
C GLU A 57 16.14 6.73 4.55
N ILE A 58 15.47 6.01 5.48
CA ILE A 58 14.81 4.73 5.18
C ILE A 58 13.76 4.88 4.06
N GLY A 59 13.03 6.00 4.11
CA GLY A 59 12.04 6.37 3.11
C GLY A 59 12.63 6.88 1.80
N ASP A 60 13.96 6.99 1.64
CA ASP A 60 14.63 7.59 0.47
C ASP A 60 13.97 8.93 0.06
N SER A 61 13.62 9.71 1.07
CA SER A 61 12.74 10.89 0.96
C SER A 61 13.38 12.15 1.53
N VAL A 62 14.68 12.13 1.85
CA VAL A 62 15.43 13.30 2.34
C VAL A 62 15.38 14.45 1.35
N MET A 63 15.70 14.19 0.07
CA MET A 63 15.70 15.23 -0.96
C MET A 63 14.29 15.74 -1.26
N THR A 64 13.29 14.85 -1.25
CA THR A 64 11.88 15.22 -1.41
C THR A 64 11.41 16.10 -0.26
N HIS A 65 11.74 15.74 0.98
CA HIS A 65 11.42 16.50 2.18
C HIS A 65 12.04 17.90 2.14
N ARG A 66 13.35 18.00 1.89
CA ARG A 66 14.05 19.30 1.77
C ARG A 66 13.46 20.22 0.70
N ARG A 67 12.93 19.65 -0.38
CA ARG A 67 12.28 20.43 -1.45
C ARG A 67 10.90 20.93 -1.06
N GLN A 68 10.11 20.11 -0.35
CA GLN A 68 8.72 20.44 0.01
C GLN A 68 8.63 21.25 1.32
N TYR A 69 9.54 21.02 2.26
CA TYR A 69 9.55 21.62 3.60
C TYR A 69 10.87 22.34 3.85
N PRO A 70 10.88 23.69 3.92
CA PRO A 70 12.10 24.46 4.18
C PRO A 70 12.52 24.45 5.65
N VAL A 71 11.98 23.54 6.46
CA VAL A 71 12.20 23.42 7.90
C VAL A 71 12.82 22.07 8.24
N GLN A 72 13.38 21.93 9.45
CA GLN A 72 13.86 20.65 9.94
C GLN A 72 12.75 19.59 9.95
N ALA A 73 13.15 18.31 9.88
CA ALA A 73 12.23 17.19 9.90
C ALA A 73 11.39 17.18 11.19
N GLY A 74 10.11 17.52 11.05
CA GLY A 74 9.11 17.42 12.11
C GLY A 74 8.19 16.22 11.88
N ARG A 75 7.66 15.63 12.96
CA ARG A 75 6.74 14.49 12.90
C ARG A 75 5.62 14.73 11.88
N ARG A 76 5.01 15.92 11.91
CA ARG A 76 3.96 16.32 10.95
C ARG A 76 4.44 16.17 9.50
N THR A 77 5.57 16.78 9.14
CA THR A 77 6.10 16.76 7.76
C THR A 77 6.53 15.37 7.30
N VAL A 78 7.05 14.54 8.21
CA VAL A 78 7.45 13.15 7.91
C VAL A 78 6.21 12.28 7.66
N ILE A 79 5.18 12.42 8.48
CA ILE A 79 3.89 11.72 8.29
C ILE A 79 3.23 12.18 6.99
N ASP A 80 3.19 13.48 6.73
CA ASP A 80 2.60 14.01 5.51
C ASP A 80 3.28 13.39 4.28
N LEU A 81 4.62 13.38 4.25
CA LEU A 81 5.40 12.88 3.12
C LEU A 81 5.40 11.34 2.97
N LEU A 82 5.46 10.59 4.07
CA LEU A 82 5.66 9.12 4.03
C LEU A 82 4.42 8.31 4.36
N ALA A 83 3.34 8.92 4.84
CA ALA A 83 2.06 8.24 5.02
C ALA A 83 1.01 8.76 4.04
N LEU A 84 0.89 10.09 3.89
CA LEU A 84 -0.29 10.72 3.29
C LEU A 84 -0.06 11.31 1.89
N ASP A 85 1.17 11.50 1.43
CA ASP A 85 1.44 12.08 0.10
C ASP A 85 1.13 11.07 -1.02
N PRO A 86 0.07 11.28 -1.85
CA PRO A 86 -0.29 10.35 -2.92
C PRO A 86 0.68 10.39 -4.11
N LEU A 87 1.66 11.30 -4.12
CA LEU A 87 2.65 11.43 -5.19
C LEU A 87 4.00 10.84 -4.82
N ASN A 88 4.27 10.62 -3.52
CA ASN A 88 5.50 9.98 -3.08
C ASN A 88 5.40 8.46 -3.26
N PRO A 89 6.24 7.82 -4.12
CA PRO A 89 6.22 6.37 -4.33
C PRO A 89 6.61 5.54 -3.12
N ARG A 90 7.01 6.19 -2.03
CA ARG A 90 7.36 5.61 -0.73
C ARG A 90 6.30 5.91 0.34
N SER A 91 5.22 6.63 0.02
CA SER A 91 4.14 6.80 0.98
C SER A 91 3.25 5.58 1.08
N ILE A 92 2.55 5.46 2.20
CA ILE A 92 1.53 4.43 2.40
C ILE A 92 0.35 4.66 1.46
N LEU A 93 -0.17 5.89 1.36
CA LEU A 93 -1.29 6.20 0.47
C LEU A 93 -0.98 5.82 -0.99
N PHE A 94 0.21 6.14 -1.51
CA PHE A 94 0.62 5.74 -2.85
C PHE A 94 0.65 4.21 -3.01
N GLN A 95 1.14 3.46 -2.00
CA GLN A 95 1.12 1.99 -2.07
C GLN A 95 -0.31 1.47 -2.15
N LEU A 96 -1.22 2.03 -1.35
CA LEU A 96 -2.62 1.59 -1.31
C LEU A 96 -3.37 1.93 -2.60
N GLU A 97 -3.12 3.09 -3.20
CA GLU A 97 -3.70 3.45 -4.50
C GLU A 97 -3.25 2.50 -5.62
N ARG A 98 -1.94 2.17 -5.64
CA ARG A 98 -1.41 1.22 -6.62
C ARG A 98 -1.92 -0.19 -6.35
N LEU A 99 -1.96 -0.62 -5.10
CA LEU A 99 -2.55 -1.89 -4.69
C LEU A 99 -4.02 -1.99 -5.12
N LYS A 100 -4.82 -0.93 -4.93
CA LYS A 100 -6.21 -0.85 -5.40
C LYS A 100 -6.30 -1.07 -6.91
N ALA A 101 -5.45 -0.40 -7.68
CA ALA A 101 -5.41 -0.57 -9.13
C ALA A 101 -5.04 -1.99 -9.54
N GLU A 102 -4.03 -2.61 -8.92
CA GLU A 102 -3.62 -3.98 -9.21
C GLU A 102 -4.72 -5.00 -8.87
N ILE A 103 -5.38 -4.85 -7.72
CA ILE A 103 -6.50 -5.72 -7.33
C ILE A 103 -7.69 -5.56 -8.30
N GLY A 104 -7.95 -4.35 -8.80
CA GLY A 104 -9.00 -4.11 -9.79
C GLY A 104 -8.74 -4.76 -11.16
N LEU A 105 -7.51 -5.19 -11.43
CA LEU A 105 -7.11 -5.87 -12.66
C LEU A 105 -7.06 -7.39 -12.51
N LEU A 106 -7.28 -7.92 -11.30
CA LEU A 106 -7.39 -9.37 -11.10
C LEU A 106 -8.69 -9.88 -11.74
N PRO A 107 -8.72 -11.13 -12.22
CA PRO A 107 -9.95 -11.75 -12.70
C PRO A 107 -11.04 -11.65 -11.63
N SER A 108 -12.23 -11.18 -12.03
CA SER A 108 -13.36 -11.07 -11.12
C SER A 108 -13.77 -12.45 -10.63
N LEU A 109 -13.72 -12.65 -9.31
CA LEU A 109 -14.33 -13.79 -8.63
C LEU A 109 -15.79 -13.51 -8.23
N GLY A 110 -16.26 -12.26 -8.41
CA GLY A 110 -17.66 -11.86 -8.21
C GLY A 110 -18.47 -11.97 -9.50
N GLY A 111 -19.80 -12.10 -9.36
CA GLY A 111 -20.71 -11.97 -10.50
C GLY A 111 -20.55 -10.64 -11.23
N GLU A 112 -21.00 -10.57 -12.49
CA GLU A 112 -20.86 -9.38 -13.33
C GLU A 112 -21.28 -8.10 -12.59
N GLY A 113 -20.37 -7.11 -12.54
CA GLY A 113 -20.61 -5.81 -11.92
C GLY A 113 -20.36 -5.72 -10.40
N GLN A 114 -19.93 -6.79 -9.72
CA GLN A 114 -19.65 -6.74 -8.28
C GLN A 114 -18.15 -6.69 -7.95
N MET A 115 -17.78 -5.83 -6.99
CA MET A 115 -16.43 -5.82 -6.42
C MET A 115 -16.15 -7.11 -5.64
N SER A 116 -14.97 -7.68 -5.83
CA SER A 116 -14.48 -8.79 -4.99
C SER A 116 -14.33 -8.34 -3.52
N PRO A 117 -14.33 -9.27 -2.54
CA PRO A 117 -14.08 -8.92 -1.15
C PRO A 117 -12.79 -8.12 -0.94
N ALA A 118 -11.69 -8.55 -1.57
CA ALA A 118 -10.41 -7.83 -1.51
C ALA A 118 -10.50 -6.43 -2.14
N ALA A 119 -11.25 -6.26 -3.23
CA ALA A 119 -11.46 -4.95 -3.85
C ALA A 119 -12.26 -4.00 -2.94
N LYS A 120 -13.24 -4.52 -2.18
CA LYS A 120 -13.98 -3.73 -1.18
C LYS A 120 -13.08 -3.32 -0.02
N GLU A 121 -12.28 -4.26 0.50
CA GLU A 121 -11.39 -4.04 1.62
C GLU A 121 -10.31 -2.98 1.30
N ILE A 122 -9.66 -3.06 0.13
CA ILE A 122 -8.66 -2.06 -0.26
C ILE A 122 -9.29 -0.68 -0.53
N LEU A 123 -10.52 -0.63 -1.05
CA LEU A 123 -11.24 0.63 -1.25
C LEU A 123 -11.54 1.30 0.09
N GLN A 124 -12.00 0.53 1.09
CA GLN A 124 -12.23 1.03 2.44
C GLN A 124 -10.93 1.54 3.05
N LEU A 125 -9.86 0.76 3.01
CA LEU A 125 -8.56 1.14 3.58
C LEU A 125 -7.97 2.40 2.93
N ASN A 126 -8.02 2.47 1.60
CA ASN A 126 -7.56 3.64 0.83
C ASN A 126 -8.37 4.89 1.19
N THR A 127 -9.69 4.78 1.34
CA THR A 127 -10.55 5.89 1.73
C THR A 127 -10.25 6.35 3.16
N GLN A 128 -10.07 5.41 4.09
CA GLN A 128 -9.76 5.72 5.49
C GLN A 128 -8.47 6.53 5.63
N ILE A 129 -7.42 6.20 4.88
CA ILE A 129 -6.16 6.94 4.94
C ILE A 129 -6.23 8.27 4.19
N ALA A 130 -6.97 8.35 3.08
CA ALA A 130 -7.02 9.53 2.22
C ALA A 130 -7.70 10.74 2.90
N ILE A 131 -8.51 10.49 3.93
CA ILE A 131 -9.19 11.53 4.71
C ILE A 131 -8.48 11.88 6.02
N LYS A 132 -7.36 11.23 6.35
CA LYS A 132 -6.63 11.48 7.59
C LYS A 132 -5.74 12.70 7.46
N GLU A 133 -5.60 13.40 8.57
CA GLU A 133 -4.58 14.43 8.75
C GLU A 133 -3.35 13.86 9.46
N PRO A 134 -2.17 14.52 9.39
CA PRO A 134 -0.98 14.04 10.07
C PRO A 134 -1.14 13.80 11.59
N SER A 135 -2.04 14.53 12.25
CA SER A 135 -2.38 14.34 13.67
C SER A 135 -3.08 13.01 13.95
N ASP A 136 -3.83 12.47 12.98
CA ASP A 136 -4.56 11.20 13.13
C ASP A 136 -3.65 9.99 13.04
N MET A 137 -2.47 10.15 12.45
CA MET A 137 -1.50 9.08 12.19
C MET A 137 -0.63 8.80 13.40
N THR A 138 -1.25 8.55 14.56
CA THR A 138 -0.57 8.15 15.79
C THR A 138 0.22 6.85 15.60
N ALA A 139 1.18 6.56 16.48
CA ALA A 139 1.92 5.29 16.44
C ALA A 139 0.98 4.07 16.44
N LYS A 140 -0.07 4.11 17.27
CA LYS A 140 -1.11 3.07 17.29
C LYS A 140 -1.85 2.99 15.96
N ALA A 141 -2.31 4.12 15.40
CA ALA A 141 -3.02 4.12 14.12
C ALA A 141 -2.16 3.55 12.97
N LEU A 142 -0.85 3.80 12.99
CA LEU A 142 0.10 3.25 12.02
C LEU A 142 0.32 1.74 12.20
N ASP A 143 0.37 1.24 13.44
CA ASP A 143 0.45 -0.20 13.69
C ASP A 143 -0.85 -0.93 13.34
N ASP A 144 -2.00 -0.34 13.66
CA ASP A 144 -3.33 -0.86 13.29
C ASP A 144 -3.45 -0.92 11.75
N LEU A 145 -3.04 0.15 11.06
CA LEU A 145 -2.96 0.18 9.60
C LEU A 145 -2.07 -0.94 9.03
N ALA A 146 -0.90 -1.19 9.64
CA ALA A 146 -0.04 -2.30 9.23
C ALA A 146 -0.73 -3.66 9.38
N TYR A 147 -1.55 -3.84 10.43
CA TYR A 147 -2.34 -5.05 10.63
C TYR A 147 -3.46 -5.17 9.58
N GLU A 148 -4.17 -4.09 9.28
CA GLU A 148 -5.21 -4.05 8.24
C GLU A 148 -4.65 -4.34 6.85
N ILE A 149 -3.48 -3.80 6.50
CA ILE A 149 -2.77 -4.15 5.25
C ILE A 149 -2.41 -5.64 5.23
N GLY A 150 -2.02 -6.22 6.37
CA GLY A 150 -1.80 -7.67 6.49
C GLY A 150 -3.08 -8.50 6.31
N GLY A 151 -4.25 -7.97 6.71
CA GLY A 151 -5.56 -8.59 6.50
C GLY A 151 -5.88 -8.81 5.02
N LEU A 152 -5.57 -7.81 4.18
CA LEU A 152 -5.76 -7.88 2.72
C LEU A 152 -5.04 -9.07 2.08
N TYR A 153 -3.83 -9.38 2.54
CA TYR A 153 -3.10 -10.56 2.07
C TYR A 153 -3.90 -11.85 2.30
N ASN A 154 -4.47 -12.02 3.51
CA ASN A 154 -5.26 -13.20 3.85
C ASN A 154 -6.53 -13.30 3.00
N SER A 155 -7.22 -12.17 2.78
CA SER A 155 -8.40 -12.09 1.92
C SER A 155 -8.09 -12.49 0.47
N LEU A 156 -6.99 -11.97 -0.09
CA LEU A 156 -6.53 -12.32 -1.43
C LEU A 156 -6.11 -13.79 -1.53
N ALA A 157 -5.36 -14.28 -0.54
CA ALA A 157 -4.89 -15.65 -0.53
C ALA A 157 -6.05 -16.64 -0.48
N LYS A 158 -7.05 -16.38 0.37
CA LYS A 158 -8.27 -17.20 0.45
C LYS A 158 -9.09 -17.17 -0.84
N ALA A 159 -9.11 -16.04 -1.55
CA ALA A 159 -9.92 -15.88 -2.75
C ALA A 159 -9.30 -16.54 -3.99
N TYR A 160 -7.97 -16.53 -4.11
CA TYR A 160 -7.27 -16.95 -5.34
C TYR A 160 -6.40 -18.20 -5.19
N PHE A 161 -6.04 -18.61 -3.97
CA PHE A 161 -5.18 -19.78 -3.70
C PHE A 161 -5.79 -20.79 -2.72
N GLY A 162 -6.96 -20.48 -2.16
CA GLY A 162 -7.67 -21.28 -1.16
C GLY A 162 -8.83 -22.08 -1.72
#